data_AF-A0A932XLA1-F1
#
_entry.id   AF-A0A932XLA1-F1
#
_cell.length_a   1.000
_cell.length_b   1.000
_cell.length_c   1.000
_cell.angle_alpha   90.00
_cell.angle_beta   90.00
_cell.angle_gamma   90.00
#
_symmetry.space_group_name_H-M   'P 1'
#
loop_
_entity.id
_entity.type
_entity.pdbx_description
1 polymer ?
#
loop_
_entity_poly.entity_id
_entity_poly.type
_entity_poly.pdbx_seq_one_letter_code
_entity_poly.pdbx_strand_id
1 'polypeptide(L)'
;MSALSQLQNLLSDLFQLDLADLDFGLYRLLRLKRQEVEAFLTEQLPRRVDEAFQSMAGEERAVLEREVSDLAERIRKEINEDALFDSGEVKPDYRDTKIKAARELLANYEAKRQHLQSIQATEAQKAEVFN
;
A
#
# COMPACT_ATOMS: atom_id res chain seq x y z
N MET A 1 -5.40 20.54 -0.24
CA MET A 1 -4.21 20.27 -1.06
C MET A 1 -3.63 18.93 -0.60
N SER A 2 -3.45 17.98 -1.51
CA SER A 2 -2.84 16.68 -1.21
C SER A 2 -1.32 16.79 -1.12
N ALA A 3 -0.65 15.82 -0.50
CA ALA A 3 0.81 15.76 -0.44
C ALA A 3 1.45 15.75 -1.85
N LEU A 4 0.80 15.09 -2.81
CA LEU A 4 1.21 15.08 -4.22
C LEU A 4 1.18 16.48 -4.82
N SER A 5 0.10 17.24 -4.59
CA SER A 5 -0.01 18.61 -5.09
C SER A 5 1.05 19.54 -4.49
N GLN A 6 1.43 19.33 -3.23
CA GLN A 6 2.52 20.09 -2.60
C GLN A 6 3.89 19.77 -3.21
N LEU A 7 4.15 18.49 -3.51
CA LEU A 7 5.37 18.06 -4.20
C LEU A 7 5.44 18.62 -5.62
N GLN A 8 4.33 18.55 -6.37
CA GLN A 8 4.24 19.11 -7.73
C GLN A 8 4.55 20.61 -7.72
N ASN A 9 3.98 21.37 -6.78
CA ASN A 9 4.23 22.80 -6.66
C ASN A 9 5.70 23.10 -6.31
N LEU A 10 6.28 22.38 -5.35
CA LEU A 10 7.69 22.55 -4.97
C LEU A 10 8.63 22.28 -6.16
N LEU A 11 8.35 21.25 -6.94
CA LEU A 11 9.14 20.92 -8.14
C LEU A 11 8.95 21.98 -9.22
N SER A 12 7.73 22.48 -9.42
CA SER A 12 7.45 23.59 -10.34
C SER A 12 8.26 24.85 -10.00
N ASP A 13 8.29 25.21 -8.71
CA ASP A 13 9.05 26.34 -8.17
C ASP A 13 10.56 26.13 -8.36
N LEU A 14 11.07 24.94 -8.05
CA LEU A 14 12.48 24.59 -8.16
C LEU A 14 12.97 24.66 -9.61
N PHE A 15 12.17 24.14 -10.55
CA PHE A 15 12.48 24.20 -11.98
C PHE A 15 12.15 25.55 -12.60
N GLN A 16 11.61 26.50 -11.82
CA GLN A 16 11.26 27.84 -12.28
C GLN A 16 10.43 27.80 -13.57
N LEU A 17 9.45 26.89 -13.61
CA LEU A 17 8.60 26.72 -14.80
C LEU A 17 7.83 27.99 -15.13
N ASP A 18 7.71 28.96 -14.23
CA ASP A 18 7.02 30.23 -14.53
C ASP A 18 7.93 31.29 -15.19
N LEU A 19 9.25 31.06 -15.25
CA LEU A 19 10.23 32.04 -15.75
C LEU A 19 10.66 31.84 -17.22
N ALA A 20 10.11 30.88 -17.97
CA ALA A 20 10.61 30.57 -19.31
C ALA A 20 10.21 31.54 -20.45
N ASP A 21 9.75 32.74 -20.13
CA ASP A 21 9.72 33.87 -21.09
C ASP A 21 11.08 34.60 -21.17
N LEU A 22 12.08 34.23 -20.35
CA LEU A 22 13.45 34.74 -20.49
C LEU A 22 14.22 34.04 -21.63
N ASP A 23 14.42 34.76 -22.74
CA ASP A 23 15.16 34.32 -23.94
C ASP A 23 16.71 34.40 -23.83
N PHE A 24 17.29 34.20 -22.64
CA PHE A 24 18.75 34.31 -22.44
C PHE A 24 19.36 33.07 -21.78
N GLY A 25 20.54 32.62 -22.25
CA GLY A 25 21.33 31.58 -21.58
C GLY A 25 20.65 30.20 -21.42
N LEU A 26 20.79 29.59 -20.23
CA LEU A 26 20.31 28.24 -19.90
C LEU A 26 18.77 28.08 -20.06
N TYR A 27 18.01 29.17 -19.93
CA TYR A 27 16.54 29.16 -20.05
C TYR A 27 16.04 28.76 -21.44
N ARG A 28 16.85 28.93 -22.50
CA ARG A 28 16.52 28.48 -23.86
C ARG A 28 16.53 26.96 -23.99
N LEU A 29 17.47 26.28 -23.31
CA LEU A 29 17.49 24.82 -23.21
C LEU A 29 16.35 24.32 -22.32
N LEU A 30 16.08 25.02 -21.22
CA LEU A 30 14.98 24.69 -20.31
C LEU A 30 13.62 24.81 -21.01
N ARG A 31 13.40 25.85 -21.85
CA ARG A 31 12.16 26.00 -22.64
C ARG A 31 11.93 24.86 -23.63
N LEU A 32 12.99 24.35 -24.27
CA LEU A 32 12.91 23.19 -25.18
C LEU A 32 12.47 21.91 -24.46
N LYS A 33 12.73 21.84 -23.14
CA LYS A 33 12.39 20.69 -22.29
C LYS A 33 11.24 20.98 -21.32
N ARG A 34 10.70 22.20 -21.30
CA ARG A 34 9.59 22.63 -20.43
C ARG A 34 8.39 21.71 -20.58
N GLN A 35 7.95 21.46 -21.82
CA GLN A 35 6.81 20.57 -22.07
C GLN A 35 7.04 19.15 -21.55
N GLU A 36 8.27 18.65 -21.63
CA GLU A 36 8.65 17.33 -21.12
C GLU A 36 8.66 17.28 -19.60
N VAL A 37 9.15 18.35 -18.94
CA VAL A 37 9.15 18.50 -17.48
C VAL A 37 7.73 18.70 -16.94
N GLU A 38 6.92 19.54 -17.58
CA GLU A 38 5.50 19.74 -17.23
C GLU A 38 4.73 18.42 -17.35
N ALA A 39 4.86 17.71 -18.49
CA ALA A 39 4.23 16.40 -18.68
C ALA A 39 4.73 15.35 -17.68
N PHE A 40 6.00 15.42 -17.29
CA PHE A 40 6.53 14.57 -16.22
C PHE A 40 5.83 14.87 -14.89
N LEU A 41 5.72 16.14 -14.48
CA LEU A 41 5.12 16.52 -13.20
C LEU A 41 3.62 16.28 -13.12
N THR A 42 2.88 16.49 -14.22
CA THR A 42 1.41 16.41 -14.24
C THR A 42 0.89 15.02 -14.55
N GLU A 43 1.59 14.23 -15.38
CA GLU A 43 1.11 12.92 -15.81
C GLU A 43 1.96 11.76 -15.31
N GLN A 44 3.28 11.82 -15.49
CA GLN A 44 4.14 10.67 -15.23
C GLN A 44 4.44 10.48 -13.74
N LEU A 45 4.66 11.57 -13.02
CA LEU A 45 4.97 11.56 -11.61
C LEU A 45 3.80 10.98 -10.79
N PRO A 46 2.54 11.41 -10.96
CA PRO A 46 1.40 10.77 -10.30
C PRO A 46 1.33 9.28 -10.60
N ARG A 47 1.39 8.88 -11.88
CA ARG A 47 1.33 7.46 -12.28
C ARG A 47 2.43 6.63 -11.64
N ARG A 48 3.68 7.11 -11.63
CA ARG A 48 4.81 6.39 -11.01
C ARG A 48 4.70 6.30 -9.51
N VAL A 49 4.18 7.35 -8.87
CA VAL A 49 3.90 7.36 -7.43
C VAL A 49 2.83 6.30 -7.13
N ASP A 50 1.75 6.27 -7.90
CA ASP A 50 0.69 5.27 -7.76
C ASP A 50 1.20 3.85 -7.99
N GLU A 51 1.97 3.62 -9.06
CA GLU A 51 2.59 2.33 -9.36
C GLU A 51 3.51 1.85 -8.23
N ALA A 52 4.36 2.74 -7.70
CA ALA A 52 5.28 2.38 -6.62
C ALA A 52 4.56 2.08 -5.30
N PHE A 53 3.49 2.82 -4.99
CA PHE A 53 2.68 2.56 -3.80
C PHE A 53 1.80 1.30 -3.96
N GLN A 54 1.28 1.03 -5.16
CA GLN A 54 0.56 -0.20 -5.47
C GLN A 54 1.49 -1.42 -5.42
N SER A 55 2.73 -1.33 -5.92
CA SER A 55 3.67 -2.44 -5.89
C SER A 55 4.10 -2.78 -4.47
N MET A 56 4.43 -1.78 -3.65
CA MET A 56 4.81 -2.02 -2.25
C MET A 56 3.65 -2.58 -1.43
N ALA A 57 2.46 -1.99 -1.54
CA ALA A 57 1.30 -2.46 -0.80
C ALA A 57 0.85 -3.86 -1.27
N GLY A 58 0.92 -4.12 -2.59
CA GLY A 58 0.63 -5.43 -3.17
C GLY A 58 1.62 -6.52 -2.76
N GLU A 59 2.92 -6.24 -2.71
CA GLU A 59 3.94 -7.21 -2.26
C GLU A 59 3.81 -7.54 -0.77
N GLU A 60 3.69 -6.52 0.09
CA GLU A 60 3.48 -6.72 1.54
C GLU A 60 2.19 -7.49 1.80
N ARG A 61 1.11 -7.13 1.09
CA ARG A 61 -0.17 -7.85 1.15
C ARG A 61 -0.04 -9.30 0.71
N ALA A 62 0.62 -9.57 -0.41
CA ALA A 62 0.77 -10.93 -0.93
C ALA A 62 1.58 -11.82 0.02
N VAL A 63 2.60 -11.25 0.68
CA VAL A 63 3.36 -11.95 1.72
C VAL A 63 2.45 -12.25 2.91
N LEU A 64 1.69 -11.26 3.39
CA LEU A 64 0.81 -11.42 4.55
C LEU A 64 -0.35 -12.39 4.27
N GLU A 65 -0.92 -12.40 3.06
CA GLU A 65 -1.93 -13.38 2.61
C GLU A 65 -1.39 -14.81 2.66
N ARG A 66 -0.15 -15.02 2.20
CA ARG A 66 0.51 -16.34 2.29
C ARG A 66 0.71 -16.76 3.74
N GLU A 67 1.22 -15.87 4.60
CA GLU A 67 1.44 -16.17 6.01
C GLU A 67 0.13 -16.52 6.74
N VAL A 68 -0.97 -15.79 6.46
CA VAL A 68 -2.30 -16.08 7.01
C VAL A 68 -2.80 -17.44 6.51
N SER A 69 -2.60 -17.75 5.23
CA SER A 69 -2.97 -19.06 4.65
C SER A 69 -2.19 -20.21 5.30
N ASP A 70 -0.87 -20.06 5.43
CA ASP A 70 0.00 -21.07 6.03
C ASP A 70 -0.37 -21.30 7.51
N LEU A 71 -0.67 -20.23 8.25
CA LEU A 71 -1.14 -20.34 9.63
C LEU A 71 -2.51 -21.02 9.72
N ALA A 72 -3.43 -20.73 8.79
CA ALA A 72 -4.73 -21.41 8.74
C ALA A 72 -4.56 -22.92 8.51
N GLU A 73 -3.67 -23.33 7.61
CA GLU A 73 -3.35 -24.74 7.42
C GLU A 73 -2.76 -25.38 8.67
N ARG A 74 -1.83 -24.69 9.34
CA ARG A 74 -1.23 -25.19 10.58
C ARG A 74 -2.26 -25.34 11.69
N ILE A 75 -3.20 -24.40 11.82
CA ILE A 75 -4.32 -24.50 12.76
C ILE A 75 -5.16 -25.75 12.44
N ARG A 76 -5.50 -25.98 11.18
CA ARG A 76 -6.27 -27.16 10.76
C ARG A 76 -5.53 -28.48 11.04
N LYS A 77 -4.20 -28.50 10.90
CA LYS A 77 -3.35 -29.69 11.13
C LYS A 77 -3.04 -29.95 12.60
N GLU A 78 -2.68 -28.90 13.35
CA GLU A 78 -2.14 -29.00 14.71
C GLU A 78 -3.23 -28.90 15.80
N ILE A 79 -4.35 -28.22 15.52
CA ILE A 79 -5.45 -28.01 16.48
C ILE A 79 -6.64 -28.89 16.11
N ASN A 80 -7.34 -28.56 15.01
CA ASN A 80 -8.45 -29.32 14.46
C ASN A 80 -8.82 -28.75 13.08
N GLU A 81 -9.21 -29.60 12.13
CA GLU A 81 -9.72 -29.18 10.81
C GLU A 81 -10.91 -28.23 10.95
N ASP A 82 -11.74 -28.44 11.98
CA ASP A 82 -12.91 -27.64 12.31
C ASP A 82 -12.61 -26.36 13.13
N ALA A 83 -11.35 -26.01 13.37
CA ALA A 83 -11.00 -24.88 14.24
C ALA A 83 -11.33 -23.50 13.65
N LEU A 84 -11.53 -23.41 12.33
CA LEU A 84 -11.85 -22.18 11.61
C LEU A 84 -13.23 -22.29 10.95
N PHE A 85 -13.98 -21.19 10.92
CA PHE A 85 -15.16 -21.05 10.06
C PHE A 85 -14.75 -20.89 8.59
N ASP A 86 -15.70 -21.06 7.67
CA ASP A 86 -15.52 -20.78 6.24
C ASP A 86 -15.15 -19.32 5.97
N SER A 87 -15.52 -18.41 6.90
CA SER A 87 -15.12 -16.99 6.90
C SER A 87 -13.66 -16.75 7.33
N GLY A 88 -12.95 -17.80 7.77
CA GLY A 88 -11.60 -17.72 8.34
C GLY A 88 -11.57 -17.20 9.79
N GLU A 89 -12.70 -17.13 10.48
CA GLU A 89 -12.72 -16.78 11.91
C GLU A 89 -12.45 -18.00 12.79
N VAL A 90 -11.74 -17.81 13.89
CA VAL A 90 -11.50 -18.87 14.87
C VAL A 90 -12.82 -19.19 15.59
N LYS A 91 -13.22 -20.47 15.61
CA LYS A 91 -14.44 -20.87 16.33
C LYS A 91 -14.28 -20.65 17.84
N PRO A 92 -15.33 -20.19 18.56
CA PRO A 92 -15.25 -19.88 19.99
C PRO A 92 -14.73 -21.04 20.84
N ASP A 93 -15.06 -22.28 20.46
CA ASP A 93 -14.66 -23.51 21.13
C ASP A 93 -13.14 -23.66 21.29
N TYR A 94 -12.35 -23.01 20.43
CA TYR A 94 -10.90 -23.09 20.42
C TYR A 94 -10.20 -21.88 21.06
N ARG A 95 -10.94 -20.80 21.35
CA ARG A 95 -10.37 -19.57 21.95
C ARG A 95 -9.90 -19.78 23.39
N ASP A 96 -10.60 -20.63 24.15
CA ASP A 96 -10.31 -20.93 25.56
C ASP A 96 -9.45 -22.19 25.75
N THR A 97 -8.73 -22.60 24.70
CA THR A 97 -7.85 -23.77 24.76
C THR A 97 -6.78 -23.59 25.84
N LYS A 98 -6.62 -24.60 26.71
CA LYS A 98 -5.64 -24.61 27.82
C LYS A 98 -4.19 -24.82 27.35
N ILE A 99 -4.00 -25.23 26.10
CA ILE A 99 -2.70 -25.47 25.49
C ILE A 99 -2.12 -24.12 25.05
N LYS A 100 -1.03 -23.71 25.69
CA LYS A 100 -0.35 -22.43 25.41
C LYS A 100 0.05 -22.28 23.93
N ALA A 101 0.63 -23.33 23.33
CA ALA A 101 1.06 -23.31 21.93
C ALA A 101 -0.13 -23.10 20.96
N ALA A 102 -1.27 -23.75 21.19
CA ALA A 102 -2.47 -23.57 20.38
C ALA A 102 -3.03 -22.15 20.51
N ARG A 103 -3.04 -21.58 21.73
CA ARG A 103 -3.47 -20.20 21.96
C ARG A 103 -2.56 -19.20 21.25
N GLU A 104 -1.24 -19.38 21.31
CA GLU A 104 -0.28 -18.51 20.63
C GLU A 104 -0.43 -18.58 19.10
N LEU A 105 -0.65 -19.78 18.55
CA LEU A 105 -0.90 -19.97 17.12
C LEU A 105 -2.17 -19.25 16.66
N LEU A 106 -3.29 -19.42 17.38
CA LEU A 106 -4.56 -18.77 17.09
C LEU A 106 -4.47 -17.25 17.21
N ALA A 107 -3.79 -16.74 18.25
CA ALA A 107 -3.59 -15.30 18.45
C ALA A 107 -2.74 -14.68 17.33
N ASN A 108 -1.67 -15.36 16.88
CA ASN A 108 -0.84 -14.90 15.77
C ASN A 108 -1.64 -14.86 14.45
N TYR A 109 -2.44 -15.90 14.20
CA TYR A 109 -3.34 -15.94 13.04
C TYR A 109 -4.35 -14.79 13.06
N GLU A 110 -5.05 -14.57 14.18
CA GLU A 110 -6.03 -13.48 14.32
C GLU A 110 -5.37 -12.09 14.13
N ALA A 111 -4.19 -11.87 14.71
CA ALA A 111 -3.46 -10.61 14.57
C ALA A 111 -3.05 -10.33 13.12
N LYS A 112 -2.48 -11.32 12.41
CA LYS A 112 -2.09 -11.16 11.01
C LYS A 112 -3.30 -11.00 10.09
N ARG A 113 -4.41 -11.69 10.36
CA ARG A 113 -5.68 -11.51 9.63
C ARG A 113 -6.25 -10.11 9.82
N GLN A 114 -6.26 -9.59 11.05
CA GLN A 114 -6.70 -8.21 11.31
C GLN A 114 -5.80 -7.19 10.61
N HIS A 115 -4.49 -7.42 10.61
CA HIS A 115 -3.55 -6.57 9.91
C HIS A 115 -3.82 -6.56 8.39
N LEU A 116 -4.05 -7.74 7.79
CA LEU A 116 -4.42 -7.86 6.38
C LEU A 116 -5.70 -7.09 6.03
N GLN A 117 -6.73 -7.19 6.88
CA GLN A 117 -7.97 -6.44 6.72
C GLN A 117 -7.76 -4.92 6.82
N SER A 118 -6.87 -4.47 7.72
CA SER A 118 -6.53 -3.05 7.86
C SER A 118 -5.81 -2.47 6.64
N ILE A 119 -4.92 -3.27 6.02
CA ILE A 119 -4.22 -2.89 4.79
C ILE A 119 -5.23 -2.75 3.64
N GLN A 120 -6.12 -3.74 3.47
CA GLN A 120 -7.16 -3.71 2.44
C GLN A 120 -8.12 -2.51 2.61
N ALA A 121 -8.48 -2.17 3.85
CA ALA A 121 -9.31 -0.99 4.13
C ALA A 121 -8.59 0.32 3.81
N THR A 122 -7.29 0.41 4.12
CA THR A 122 -6.48 1.61 3.85
C THR A 122 -6.22 1.79 2.35
N GLU A 123 -6.00 0.71 1.61
CA GLU A 123 -5.89 0.72 0.15
C GLU A 123 -7.18 1.20 -0.51
N ALA A 124 -8.34 0.70 -0.06
CA ALA A 124 -9.64 1.16 -0.54
C ALA A 124 -9.83 2.67 -0.32
N GLN A 125 -9.43 3.18 0.85
CA GLN A 125 -9.51 4.59 1.18
C GLN A 125 -8.54 5.46 0.37
N LYS A 126 -7.31 4.98 0.11
CA LYS A 126 -6.37 5.70 -0.77
C LYS A 126 -6.92 5.77 -2.19
N ALA A 127 -7.48 4.69 -2.71
CA ALA A 127 -8.09 4.68 -4.04
C ALA A 127 -9.23 5.71 -4.16
N GLU A 128 -9.96 6.02 -3.08
CA GLU A 128 -10.96 7.09 -3.05
C GLU A 128 -10.38 8.52 -2.95
N VAL A 129 -9.19 8.68 -2.37
CA VAL A 129 -8.55 10.00 -2.17
C VAL A 129 -7.72 10.44 -3.37
N PHE A 130 -7.23 9.49 -4.17
CA PHE A 130 -6.41 9.75 -5.35
C PHE A 130 -7.20 9.71 -6.68
N ASN A 131 -8.46 9.27 -6.68
CA ASN A 131 -9.41 9.43 -7.79
C ASN A 131 -10.24 10.72 -7.63
#